data_AF-A0A6H2NGB1-F1
#
_entry.id   AF-A0A6H2NGB1-F1
#
_cell.length_a   1.000
_cell.length_b   1.000
_cell.length_c   1.000
_cell.angle_alpha   90.00
_cell.angle_beta   90.00
_cell.angle_gamma   90.00
#
_symmetry.space_group_name_H-M   'P 1'
#
loop_
_entity.id
_entity.type
_entity.pdbx_description
1 polymer ?
#
loop_
_entity_poly.entity_id
_entity_poly.type
_entity_poly.pdbx_seq_one_letter_code
_entity_poly.pdbx_strand_id
1 'polypeptide(L)'
;MSEPPAILSHDSPGFHLAKTWQREPKAEIDPVVWAAHYLQALRDLAVQADWITLDDGATPPTAALIGIGQHVHAINCQLDRILQHFLACFEIAQQPHVQVFAAPIIAKAGIDGFCNFQHHPITLMIDPSRILAADWPHLVAHELAHGIARSGGHGRRFKQALDHLCLAHDLPLAPDNSLETNVLRYWPPCRKNPSRDRFWLELGHLGPLHMNQPTLADT
;
A
#
# COMPACT_ATOMS: atom_id res chain seq x y z
N MET A 1 -26.12 3.16 25.25
CA MET A 1 -24.70 3.55 25.21
C MET A 1 -23.93 2.27 25.01
N SER A 2 -23.57 1.95 23.77
CA SER A 2 -22.82 0.74 23.44
C SER A 2 -21.34 1.02 23.64
N GLU A 3 -20.65 0.15 24.38
CA GLU A 3 -19.21 0.26 24.59
C GLU A 3 -18.45 0.23 23.25
N PRO A 4 -17.38 1.02 23.10
CA PRO A 4 -16.50 0.89 21.94
C PRO A 4 -15.87 -0.51 21.93
N PRO A 5 -15.70 -1.14 20.75
CA PRO A 5 -14.95 -2.39 20.68
C PRO A 5 -13.55 -2.16 21.23
N ALA A 6 -13.05 -3.08 22.07
CA ALA A 6 -11.74 -2.99 22.70
C ALA A 6 -10.65 -2.73 21.65
N ILE A 7 -10.19 -1.48 21.57
CA ILE A 7 -9.06 -1.08 20.74
C ILE A 7 -7.81 -1.58 21.46
N LEU A 8 -7.12 -2.48 20.77
CA LEU A 8 -5.95 -3.23 21.21
C LEU A 8 -4.86 -2.30 21.77
N SER A 9 -4.31 -2.68 22.92
CA SER A 9 -3.16 -1.97 23.52
C SER A 9 -1.93 -2.07 22.61
N HIS A 10 -1.17 -0.98 22.53
CA HIS A 10 -0.06 -0.77 21.58
C HIS A 10 1.24 -1.51 21.90
N ASP A 11 1.26 -2.44 22.86
CA ASP A 11 2.52 -2.97 23.43
C ASP A 11 2.77 -4.46 23.16
N SER A 12 2.53 -4.94 21.94
CA SER A 12 2.96 -6.28 21.54
C SER A 12 3.97 -6.24 20.38
N PRO A 13 5.26 -6.52 20.63
CA PRO A 13 6.24 -6.66 19.57
C PRO A 13 5.85 -7.86 18.71
N GLY A 14 5.45 -7.61 17.46
CA GLY A 14 5.03 -8.65 16.50
C GLY A 14 3.56 -8.59 16.07
N PHE A 15 2.76 -7.66 16.58
CA PHE A 15 1.40 -7.48 16.05
C PHE A 15 1.43 -6.72 14.72
N HIS A 16 1.24 -7.43 13.61
CA HIS A 16 0.96 -6.81 12.32
C HIS A 16 -0.41 -6.14 12.39
N LEU A 17 -0.44 -4.83 12.64
CA LEU A 17 -1.68 -4.04 12.67
C LEU A 17 -2.47 -4.21 11.36
N ALA A 18 -1.77 -4.40 10.22
CA ALA A 18 -2.39 -4.71 8.94
C ALA A 18 -3.33 -5.91 8.96
N LYS A 19 -3.06 -6.94 9.77
CA LYS A 19 -3.93 -8.14 9.86
C LYS A 19 -5.32 -7.82 10.41
N THR A 20 -5.47 -6.77 11.21
CA THR A 20 -6.79 -6.27 11.65
C THR A 20 -7.59 -5.74 10.45
N TRP A 21 -6.93 -4.99 9.58
CA TRP A 21 -7.54 -4.27 8.46
C TRP A 21 -7.57 -5.05 7.15
N GLN A 22 -7.14 -6.31 7.17
CA GLN A 22 -7.32 -7.30 6.12
C GLN A 22 -8.55 -8.18 6.37
N ARG A 23 -9.08 -8.19 7.60
CA ARG A 23 -10.31 -8.93 7.93
C ARG A 23 -11.51 -8.15 7.45
N GLU A 24 -12.45 -8.86 6.83
CA GLU A 24 -13.76 -8.30 6.54
C GLU A 24 -14.42 -7.84 7.85
N PRO A 25 -14.91 -6.59 7.93
CA PRO A 25 -15.61 -6.12 9.11
C PRO A 25 -16.86 -6.97 9.35
N LYS A 26 -17.22 -7.17 10.62
CA LYS A 26 -18.49 -7.84 10.95
C LYS A 26 -19.64 -7.01 10.39
N ALA A 27 -20.69 -7.66 9.88
CA ALA A 27 -21.87 -7.02 9.29
C ALA A 27 -22.58 -6.01 10.23
N GLU A 28 -22.34 -6.13 11.53
CA GLU A 28 -22.92 -5.29 12.60
C GLU A 28 -22.18 -3.96 12.78
N ILE A 29 -20.98 -3.81 12.22
CA ILE A 29 -20.15 -2.62 12.38
C ILE A 29 -20.56 -1.59 11.33
N ASP A 30 -20.85 -0.37 11.77
CA ASP A 30 -21.10 0.75 10.87
C ASP A 30 -19.85 1.01 9.99
N PRO A 31 -19.98 0.95 8.65
CA PRO A 31 -18.86 1.20 7.73
C PRO A 31 -18.16 2.54 7.95
N VAL A 32 -18.91 3.59 8.33
CA VAL A 32 -18.33 4.92 8.58
C VAL A 32 -17.45 4.90 9.82
N VAL A 33 -17.90 4.24 10.90
CA VAL A 33 -17.11 4.10 12.13
C VAL A 33 -15.87 3.25 11.88
N TRP A 34 -16.02 2.15 11.14
CA TRP A 34 -14.90 1.29 10.74
C TRP A 34 -13.85 2.07 9.94
N ALA A 35 -14.28 2.85 8.94
CA ALA A 35 -13.40 3.68 8.13
C ALA A 35 -12.73 4.79 8.95
N ALA A 36 -13.44 5.43 9.89
CA ALA A 36 -12.86 6.43 10.76
C ALA A 36 -11.73 5.87 11.63
N HIS A 37 -11.94 4.69 12.24
CA HIS A 37 -10.89 4.00 12.98
C HIS A 37 -9.72 3.58 12.08
N TYR A 38 -10.01 3.14 10.85
CA TYR A 38 -8.99 2.81 9.87
C TYR A 38 -8.10 4.01 9.55
N LEU A 39 -8.71 5.13 9.19
CA LEU A 39 -7.97 6.36 8.87
C LEU A 39 -7.17 6.88 10.07
N GLN A 40 -7.68 6.74 11.29
CA GLN A 40 -6.91 7.08 12.48
C GLN A 40 -5.67 6.19 12.63
N ALA A 41 -5.83 4.87 12.49
CA ALA A 41 -4.70 3.94 12.54
C ALA A 41 -3.64 4.25 11.44
N LEU A 42 -4.07 4.66 10.25
CA LEU A 42 -3.15 5.13 9.22
C LEU A 42 -2.42 6.40 9.62
N ARG A 43 -3.09 7.38 10.23
CA ARG A 43 -2.44 8.63 10.69
C ARG A 43 -1.39 8.35 11.75
N ASP A 44 -1.65 7.42 12.66
CA ASP A 44 -0.71 7.05 13.73
C ASP A 44 0.56 6.36 13.18
N LEU A 45 0.47 5.75 11.99
CA LEU A 45 1.58 5.07 11.31
C LEU A 45 2.27 5.94 10.23
N ALA A 46 1.67 7.06 9.84
CA ALA A 46 2.14 7.86 8.72
C ALA A 46 3.39 8.68 9.09
N VAL A 47 4.26 8.92 8.12
CA VAL A 47 5.40 9.87 8.31
C VAL A 47 4.90 11.29 8.57
N GLN A 48 3.72 11.63 8.02
CA GLN A 48 3.02 12.88 8.20
C GLN A 48 1.52 12.57 8.30
N ALA A 49 0.92 12.76 9.48
CA ALA A 49 -0.48 12.41 9.71
C ALA A 49 -1.44 13.19 8.80
N ASP A 50 -1.11 14.44 8.45
CA ASP A 50 -1.95 15.29 7.59
C ASP A 50 -1.94 14.88 6.11
N TRP A 51 -1.11 13.91 5.73
CA TRP A 51 -1.15 13.33 4.39
C TRP A 51 -2.33 12.37 4.23
N ILE A 52 -2.85 11.81 5.32
CA ILE A 52 -3.96 10.85 5.29
C ILE A 52 -5.29 11.60 5.39
N THR A 53 -5.95 11.78 4.25
CA THR A 53 -7.22 12.51 4.17
C THR A 53 -8.07 12.08 2.99
N LEU A 54 -9.37 12.29 3.14
CA LEU A 54 -10.37 12.18 2.08
C LEU A 54 -10.67 13.54 1.42
N ASP A 55 -10.04 14.60 1.91
CA ASP A 55 -10.27 15.96 1.43
C ASP A 55 -9.54 16.20 0.11
N ASP A 56 -10.20 15.83 -0.98
CA ASP A 56 -9.81 16.14 -2.36
C ASP A 56 -10.71 17.21 -3.02
N GLY A 57 -11.65 17.79 -2.26
CA GLY A 57 -12.53 18.89 -2.68
C GLY A 57 -13.73 18.50 -3.54
N ALA A 58 -13.84 17.24 -4.01
CA ALA A 58 -14.91 16.81 -4.92
C ALA A 58 -15.89 15.79 -4.31
N THR A 59 -15.46 15.02 -3.31
CA THR A 59 -16.22 13.90 -2.78
C THR A 59 -16.88 14.20 -1.42
N PRO A 60 -18.18 13.92 -1.21
CA PRO A 60 -18.77 14.00 0.13
C PRO A 60 -18.03 13.06 1.10
N PRO A 61 -17.44 13.56 2.20
CA PRO A 61 -16.61 12.75 3.09
C PRO A 61 -17.31 11.47 3.59
N THR A 62 -18.62 11.54 3.81
CA THR A 62 -19.43 10.39 4.24
C THR A 62 -19.48 9.26 3.21
N ALA A 63 -19.61 9.56 1.92
CA ALA A 63 -19.71 8.54 0.88
C ALA A 63 -18.37 7.79 0.71
N ALA A 64 -17.25 8.51 0.75
CA ALA A 64 -15.92 7.90 0.74
C ALA A 64 -15.65 7.07 2.00
N LEU A 65 -16.12 7.51 3.17
CA LEU A 65 -16.03 6.72 4.40
C LEU A 65 -16.82 5.42 4.30
N ILE A 66 -18.03 5.45 3.72
CA ILE A 66 -18.81 4.22 3.48
C ILE A 66 -18.03 3.26 2.57
N GLY A 67 -17.52 3.74 1.43
CA GLY A 67 -16.78 2.88 0.49
C GLY A 67 -15.48 2.32 1.08
N ILE A 68 -14.73 3.12 1.85
CA ILE A 68 -13.57 2.62 2.61
C ILE A 68 -14.02 1.54 3.60
N GLY A 69 -15.06 1.83 4.40
CA GLY A 69 -15.58 0.92 5.40
C GLY A 69 -15.96 -0.45 4.83
N GLN A 70 -16.55 -0.45 3.64
CA GLN A 70 -16.99 -1.66 2.94
C GLN A 70 -15.84 -2.42 2.27
N HIS A 71 -14.87 -1.73 1.67
CA HIS A 71 -13.96 -2.36 0.70
C HIS A 71 -12.49 -2.39 1.11
N VAL A 72 -12.08 -1.65 2.13
CA VAL A 72 -10.65 -1.51 2.45
C VAL A 72 -9.98 -2.84 2.82
N HIS A 73 -10.74 -3.77 3.41
CA HIS A 73 -10.24 -5.09 3.75
C HIS A 73 -9.77 -5.88 2.51
N ALA A 74 -10.56 -5.83 1.43
CA ALA A 74 -10.25 -6.54 0.18
C ALA A 74 -9.04 -5.92 -0.52
N ILE A 75 -8.95 -4.60 -0.52
CA ILE A 75 -7.82 -3.87 -1.10
C ILE A 75 -6.54 -4.17 -0.30
N ASN A 76 -6.60 -4.12 1.04
CA ASN A 76 -5.47 -4.46 1.90
C ASN A 76 -5.04 -5.93 1.73
N CYS A 77 -5.97 -6.86 1.55
CA CYS A 77 -5.64 -8.26 1.23
C CYS A 77 -4.87 -8.38 -0.08
N GLN A 78 -5.26 -7.62 -1.10
CA GLN A 78 -4.57 -7.65 -2.39
C GLN A 78 -3.18 -7.03 -2.31
N LEU A 79 -3.04 -5.88 -1.65
CA LEU A 79 -1.73 -5.27 -1.40
C LEU A 79 -0.83 -6.20 -0.58
N ASP A 80 -1.38 -6.89 0.43
CA ASP A 80 -0.63 -7.88 1.22
C ASP A 80 -0.14 -9.03 0.34
N ARG A 81 -0.99 -9.58 -0.55
CA ARG A 81 -0.56 -10.63 -1.50
C ARG A 81 0.58 -10.16 -2.41
N ILE A 82 0.50 -8.92 -2.91
CA ILE A 82 1.56 -8.31 -3.72
C ILE A 82 2.85 -8.20 -2.87
N LEU A 83 2.76 -7.69 -1.65
CA LEU A 83 3.91 -7.59 -0.74
C LEU A 83 4.51 -8.97 -0.44
N GLN A 84 3.71 -9.97 -0.09
CA GLN A 84 4.18 -11.32 0.18
C GLN A 84 4.85 -11.96 -1.04
N HIS A 85 4.36 -11.66 -2.25
CA HIS A 85 5.04 -12.07 -3.48
C HIS A 85 6.45 -11.48 -3.55
N PHE A 86 6.61 -10.17 -3.32
CA PHE A 86 7.94 -9.53 -3.29
C PHE A 86 8.86 -10.03 -2.17
N LEU A 87 8.31 -10.39 -1.00
CA LEU A 87 9.12 -10.91 0.10
C LEU A 87 9.63 -12.34 -0.16
N ALA A 88 9.01 -13.08 -1.07
CA ALA A 88 9.37 -14.46 -1.37
C ALA A 88 10.75 -14.61 -2.05
N CYS A 89 11.34 -13.53 -2.58
CA CYS A 89 12.69 -13.57 -3.15
C CYS A 89 13.81 -13.55 -2.10
N PHE A 90 13.48 -13.30 -0.82
CA PHE A 90 14.42 -13.32 0.29
C PHE A 90 14.38 -14.65 1.02
N GLU A 91 15.56 -15.09 1.47
CA GLU A 91 15.68 -16.15 2.48
C GLU A 91 14.86 -15.80 3.72
N ILE A 92 14.19 -16.79 4.33
CA ILE A 92 13.26 -16.57 5.45
C ILE A 92 13.91 -15.75 6.59
N ALA A 93 15.17 -16.03 6.91
CA ALA A 93 15.91 -15.33 7.96
C ALA A 93 16.30 -13.88 7.60
N GLN A 94 16.19 -13.50 6.33
CA GLN A 94 16.55 -12.19 5.79
C GLN A 94 15.33 -11.37 5.35
N GLN A 95 14.13 -11.95 5.41
CA GLN A 95 12.91 -11.25 5.03
C GLN A 95 12.69 -10.02 5.91
N PRO A 96 12.55 -8.82 5.32
CA PRO A 96 12.24 -7.64 6.09
C PRO A 96 10.84 -7.77 6.69
N HIS A 97 10.70 -7.34 7.95
CA HIS A 97 9.40 -7.31 8.63
C HIS A 97 8.61 -6.07 8.16
N VAL A 98 7.70 -6.28 7.22
CA VAL A 98 6.97 -5.21 6.51
C VAL A 98 5.47 -5.45 6.59
N GLN A 99 4.70 -4.35 6.62
CA GLN A 99 3.25 -4.33 6.46
C GLN A 99 2.85 -3.29 5.42
N VAL A 100 1.71 -3.48 4.76
CA VAL A 100 1.21 -2.58 3.72
C VAL A 100 -0.25 -2.21 3.96
N PHE A 101 -0.59 -0.96 3.65
CA PHE A 101 -1.93 -0.39 3.76
C PHE A 101 -2.34 0.39 2.53
N ALA A 102 -3.61 0.30 2.19
CA ALA A 102 -4.28 1.19 1.25
C ALA A 102 -4.60 2.51 1.96
N ALA A 103 -4.03 3.62 1.51
CA ALA A 103 -4.12 4.90 2.19
C ALA A 103 -4.61 5.98 1.22
N PRO A 104 -5.71 6.70 1.51
CA PRO A 104 -6.04 7.90 0.75
C PRO A 104 -5.03 8.99 1.10
N ILE A 105 -4.21 9.38 0.13
CA ILE A 105 -3.15 10.38 0.30
C ILE A 105 -3.61 11.70 -0.31
N ILE A 106 -3.40 12.80 0.39
CA ILE A 106 -3.77 14.14 -0.09
C ILE A 106 -3.04 14.53 -1.38
N ALA A 107 -3.73 15.22 -2.30
CA ALA A 107 -3.15 15.69 -3.56
C ALA A 107 -1.87 16.52 -3.35
N LYS A 108 -1.87 17.42 -2.36
CA LYS A 108 -0.74 18.31 -2.04
C LYS A 108 0.56 17.58 -1.67
N ALA A 109 0.48 16.31 -1.23
CA ALA A 109 1.67 15.53 -0.90
C ALA A 109 2.49 15.18 -2.17
N GLY A 110 1.87 15.18 -3.35
CA GLY A 110 2.57 14.98 -4.62
C GLY A 110 3.18 13.59 -4.79
N ILE A 111 2.68 12.59 -4.06
CA ILE A 111 3.14 11.20 -4.06
C ILE A 111 1.95 10.24 -4.20
N ASP A 112 2.23 9.04 -4.71
CA ASP A 112 1.23 7.98 -4.87
C ASP A 112 1.33 6.90 -3.77
N GLY A 113 2.45 6.89 -3.03
CA GLY A 113 2.71 6.04 -1.88
C GLY A 113 3.87 6.59 -1.07
N PHE A 114 4.12 6.00 0.10
CA PHE A 114 5.32 6.25 0.89
C PHE A 114 5.64 5.08 1.83
N CYS A 115 6.89 5.01 2.25
CA CYS A 115 7.39 4.07 3.24
C CYS A 115 7.75 4.79 4.55
N ASN A 116 7.23 4.28 5.68
CA ASN A 116 7.69 4.62 7.01
C ASN A 116 8.58 3.49 7.57
N PHE A 117 9.88 3.61 7.33
CA PHE A 117 10.91 2.66 7.82
C PHE A 117 11.35 2.90 9.27
N GLN A 118 10.75 3.90 9.95
CA GLN A 118 11.00 4.19 11.37
C GLN A 118 10.12 3.33 12.29
N HIS A 119 9.01 2.79 11.78
CA HIS A 119 8.20 1.81 12.51
C HIS A 119 8.72 0.38 12.37
N HIS A 120 8.32 -0.46 13.31
CA HIS A 120 8.50 -1.91 13.26
C HIS A 120 7.15 -2.61 13.52
N PRO A 121 6.60 -3.37 12.55
CA PRO A 121 7.11 -3.58 11.20
C PRO A 121 7.20 -2.28 10.37
N ILE A 122 8.06 -2.29 9.34
CA ILE A 122 8.15 -1.21 8.35
C ILE A 122 6.78 -1.07 7.69
N THR A 123 6.27 0.16 7.56
CA THR A 123 4.92 0.40 7.03
C THR A 123 4.99 0.99 5.63
N LEU A 124 4.38 0.33 4.66
CA LEU A 124 4.15 0.86 3.32
C LEU A 124 2.72 1.40 3.24
N MET A 125 2.55 2.62 2.73
CA MET A 125 1.24 3.21 2.46
C MET A 125 1.12 3.49 0.97
N ILE A 126 0.14 2.84 0.35
CA ILE A 126 -0.11 2.89 -1.09
C ILE A 126 -1.44 3.59 -1.30
N ASP A 127 -1.52 4.61 -2.15
CA ASP A 127 -2.80 5.18 -2.57
C ASP A 127 -3.31 4.49 -3.84
N PRO A 128 -4.15 3.45 -3.71
CA PRO A 128 -4.63 2.67 -4.85
C PRO A 128 -5.52 3.49 -5.79
N SER A 129 -6.04 4.65 -5.34
CA SER A 129 -6.90 5.50 -6.17
C SER A 129 -6.12 6.22 -7.27
N ARG A 130 -4.80 6.39 -7.12
CA ARG A 130 -3.98 7.23 -8.01
C ARG A 130 -3.41 6.53 -9.22
N ILE A 131 -3.27 5.21 -9.14
CA ILE A 131 -2.65 4.38 -10.18
C ILE A 131 -3.55 3.22 -10.56
N LEU A 132 -3.39 2.70 -11.77
CA LEU A 132 -4.14 1.53 -12.22
C LEU A 132 -3.79 0.30 -11.36
N ALA A 133 -4.77 -0.55 -11.09
CA ALA A 133 -4.59 -1.75 -10.27
C ALA A 133 -3.50 -2.70 -10.79
N ALA A 134 -3.33 -2.76 -12.12
CA ALA A 134 -2.28 -3.55 -12.77
C ALA A 134 -0.86 -3.07 -12.41
N ASP A 135 -0.70 -1.81 -12.02
CA ASP A 135 0.59 -1.20 -11.70
C ASP A 135 0.81 -1.09 -10.17
N TRP A 136 -0.11 -1.60 -9.33
CA TRP A 136 0.10 -1.68 -7.88
C TRP A 136 1.40 -2.43 -7.50
N PRO A 137 1.79 -3.54 -8.17
CA PRO A 137 3.07 -4.19 -7.90
C PRO A 137 4.28 -3.26 -8.10
N HIS A 138 4.23 -2.35 -9.08
CA HIS A 138 5.32 -1.42 -9.33
C HIS A 138 5.52 -0.47 -8.14
N LEU A 139 4.41 0.10 -7.65
CA LEU A 139 4.46 1.02 -6.51
C LEU A 139 4.80 0.30 -5.20
N VAL A 140 4.32 -0.92 -4.98
CA VAL A 140 4.75 -1.73 -3.82
C VAL A 140 6.24 -2.04 -3.87
N ALA A 141 6.81 -2.39 -5.03
CA ALA A 141 8.24 -2.58 -5.19
C ALA A 141 9.04 -1.31 -4.86
N HIS A 142 8.57 -0.15 -5.32
CA HIS A 142 9.18 1.14 -5.04
C HIS A 142 9.23 1.44 -3.53
N GLU A 143 8.09 1.31 -2.84
CA GLU A 143 8.03 1.62 -1.40
C GLU A 143 8.77 0.56 -0.55
N LEU A 144 8.75 -0.70 -0.98
CA LEU A 144 9.53 -1.75 -0.34
C LEU A 144 11.04 -1.50 -0.48
N ALA A 145 11.50 -0.99 -1.63
CA ALA A 145 12.90 -0.61 -1.83
C ALA A 145 13.34 0.50 -0.86
N HIS A 146 12.46 1.48 -0.57
CA HIS A 146 12.71 2.45 0.51
C HIS A 146 12.84 1.78 1.88
N GLY A 147 11.99 0.78 2.17
CA GLY A 147 12.04 -0.02 3.39
C GLY A 147 13.35 -0.77 3.57
N ILE A 148 13.76 -1.52 2.54
CA ILE A 148 15.01 -2.30 2.51
C ILE A 148 16.23 -1.38 2.64
N ALA A 149 16.24 -0.26 1.93
CA ALA A 149 17.33 0.72 1.97
C ALA A 149 17.37 1.54 3.27
N ARG A 150 16.28 1.52 4.06
CA ARG A 150 16.05 2.36 5.26
C ARG A 150 16.34 3.84 4.98
N SER A 151 15.82 4.33 3.87
CA SER A 151 16.12 5.66 3.34
C SER A 151 14.91 6.23 2.61
N GLY A 152 14.61 7.52 2.84
CA GLY A 152 13.61 8.26 2.06
C GLY A 152 14.15 8.80 0.72
N GLY A 153 15.46 8.70 0.46
CA GLY A 153 16.08 9.14 -0.79
C GLY A 153 16.39 8.00 -1.76
N HIS A 154 16.43 8.32 -3.06
CA HIS A 154 16.67 7.39 -4.18
C HIS A 154 18.16 7.14 -4.49
N GLY A 155 19.00 6.99 -3.45
CA GLY A 155 20.44 6.76 -3.60
C GLY A 155 20.81 5.33 -4.01
N ARG A 156 22.11 5.01 -3.99
CA ARG A 156 22.66 3.70 -4.43
C ARG A 156 21.97 2.49 -3.76
N ARG A 157 21.74 2.54 -2.44
CA ARG A 157 21.08 1.45 -1.70
C ARG A 157 19.63 1.23 -2.14
N PHE A 158 18.91 2.32 -2.36
CA PHE A 158 17.55 2.26 -2.90
C PHE A 158 17.56 1.61 -4.28
N LYS A 159 18.43 2.05 -5.20
CA LYS A 159 18.54 1.46 -6.54
C LYS A 159 18.83 -0.04 -6.47
N GLN A 160 19.79 -0.46 -5.65
CA GLN A 160 20.15 -1.87 -5.50
C GLN A 160 18.96 -2.71 -5.00
N ALA A 161 18.22 -2.21 -4.01
CA ALA A 161 17.02 -2.87 -3.53
C ALA A 161 15.94 -2.94 -4.62
N LEU A 162 15.72 -1.83 -5.33
CA LEU A 162 14.73 -1.76 -6.40
C LEU A 162 15.07 -2.70 -7.57
N ASP A 163 16.32 -2.72 -8.02
CA ASP A 163 16.79 -3.61 -9.08
C ASP A 163 16.62 -5.08 -8.68
N HIS A 164 16.96 -5.44 -7.44
CA HIS A 164 16.76 -6.80 -6.92
C HIS A 164 15.29 -7.21 -6.99
N LEU A 165 14.39 -6.36 -6.48
CA LEU A 165 12.95 -6.59 -6.50
C LEU A 165 12.41 -6.65 -7.93
N CYS A 166 12.88 -5.77 -8.82
CA CYS A 166 12.41 -5.77 -10.21
C CYS A 166 12.87 -7.02 -10.95
N LEU A 167 14.14 -7.41 -10.78
CA LEU A 167 14.69 -8.62 -11.41
C LEU A 167 13.98 -9.89 -10.94
N ALA A 168 13.70 -10.00 -9.64
CA ALA A 168 13.06 -11.19 -9.07
C ALA A 168 11.59 -11.38 -9.49
N HIS A 169 10.95 -10.31 -10.00
CA HIS A 169 9.51 -10.27 -10.30
C HIS A 169 9.20 -9.82 -11.74
N ASP A 170 10.17 -9.95 -12.64
CA ASP A 170 10.05 -9.60 -14.06
C ASP A 170 9.49 -8.18 -14.31
N LEU A 171 9.83 -7.23 -13.43
CA LEU A 171 9.52 -5.82 -13.63
C LEU A 171 10.65 -5.12 -14.39
N PRO A 172 10.37 -3.98 -15.07
CA PRO A 172 11.39 -3.22 -15.76
C PRO A 172 12.53 -2.81 -14.82
N LEU A 173 13.78 -3.08 -15.20
CA LEU A 173 14.97 -2.59 -14.49
C LEU A 173 15.19 -1.10 -14.76
N ALA A 174 15.62 -0.37 -13.73
CA ALA A 174 15.94 1.04 -13.88
C ALA A 174 17.17 1.20 -14.81
N PRO A 175 17.20 2.23 -15.68
CA PRO A 175 18.36 2.53 -16.50
C PRO A 175 19.66 2.66 -15.69
N ASP A 176 20.82 2.35 -16.28
CA ASP A 176 22.10 2.40 -15.57
C ASP A 176 22.45 3.81 -15.05
N ASN A 177 22.10 4.85 -15.80
CA ASN A 177 22.30 6.25 -15.44
C ASN A 177 21.20 6.83 -14.52
N SER A 178 20.35 5.98 -13.93
CA SER A 178 19.18 6.41 -13.17
C SER A 178 19.50 7.16 -11.87
N LEU A 179 20.71 6.98 -11.31
CA LEU A 179 21.19 7.75 -10.16
C LEU A 179 21.46 9.23 -10.50
N GLU A 180 21.72 9.54 -11.78
CA GLU A 180 22.06 10.89 -12.25
C GLU A 180 20.83 11.63 -12.79
N THR A 181 19.82 10.90 -13.26
CA THR A 181 18.65 11.45 -13.98
C THR A 181 17.40 11.63 -13.13
N ASN A 182 17.45 11.31 -11.83
CA ASN A 182 16.31 11.34 -10.89
C ASN A 182 15.10 10.48 -11.34
N VAL A 183 15.26 9.61 -12.34
CA VAL A 183 14.20 8.75 -12.89
C VAL A 183 13.70 7.74 -11.86
N LEU A 184 14.56 7.37 -10.89
CA LEU A 184 14.22 6.44 -9.81
C LEU A 184 13.01 6.89 -9.00
N ARG A 185 12.72 8.19 -8.92
CA ARG A 185 11.54 8.74 -8.25
C ARG A 185 10.21 8.20 -8.81
N TYR A 186 10.21 7.81 -10.08
CA TYR A 186 9.01 7.35 -10.78
C TYR A 186 9.15 5.91 -11.29
N TRP A 187 10.16 5.17 -10.82
CA TRP A 187 10.46 3.82 -11.29
C TRP A 187 10.01 2.76 -10.28
N PRO A 188 9.38 1.65 -10.70
CA PRO A 188 8.95 1.35 -12.07
C PRO A 188 7.77 2.25 -12.48
N PRO A 189 7.63 2.57 -13.78
CA PRO A 189 6.61 3.48 -14.24
C PRO A 189 5.20 2.96 -13.93
N CYS A 190 4.36 3.85 -13.39
CA CYS A 190 2.96 3.57 -13.09
C CYS A 190 2.04 4.45 -13.94
N ARG A 191 0.95 3.88 -14.45
CA ARG A 191 -0.10 4.64 -15.14
C ARG A 191 -1.07 5.22 -14.12
N LYS A 192 -1.46 6.48 -14.32
CA LYS A 192 -2.45 7.16 -13.48
C LYS A 192 -3.84 6.55 -13.69
N ASN A 193 -4.60 6.47 -12.61
CA ASN A 193 -6.00 6.06 -12.66
C ASN A 193 -6.88 7.26 -13.10
N PRO A 194 -7.58 7.17 -14.25
CA PRO A 194 -8.43 8.26 -14.73
C PRO A 194 -9.71 8.45 -13.91
N SER A 195 -10.06 7.50 -13.04
CA SER A 195 -11.27 7.53 -12.21
C SER A 195 -10.93 7.60 -10.72
N ARG A 196 -9.84 8.30 -10.38
CA ARG A 196 -9.36 8.48 -9.01
C ARG A 196 -10.46 8.90 -8.04
N ASP A 197 -11.22 9.93 -8.43
CA ASP A 197 -12.22 10.61 -7.59
C ASP A 197 -13.41 9.69 -7.25
N ARG A 198 -13.60 8.63 -8.04
CA ARG A 198 -14.68 7.64 -7.86
C ARG A 198 -14.20 6.36 -7.18
N PHE A 199 -12.88 6.17 -7.02
CA PHE A 199 -12.31 4.92 -6.52
C PHE A 199 -12.86 4.53 -5.14
N TRP A 200 -12.86 5.48 -4.20
CA TRP A 200 -13.37 5.26 -2.84
C TRP A 200 -14.89 5.37 -2.74
N LEU A 201 -15.57 5.81 -3.80
CA LEU A 201 -17.02 6.01 -3.84
C LEU A 201 -17.77 4.80 -4.36
N GLU A 202 -17.33 4.29 -5.50
CA GLU A 202 -18.20 3.45 -6.30
C GLU A 202 -17.79 2.02 -6.33
N LEU A 203 -16.49 1.71 -6.25
CA LEU A 203 -16.01 0.36 -6.42
C LEU A 203 -14.49 0.34 -6.36
N GLY A 204 -13.97 -0.53 -5.51
CA GLY A 204 -12.91 -1.42 -5.98
C GLY A 204 -13.52 -2.35 -7.03
N HIS A 205 -13.65 -1.90 -8.28
CA HIS A 205 -13.93 -2.78 -9.43
C HIS A 205 -12.63 -3.54 -9.69
N LEU A 206 -12.29 -4.40 -8.74
CA LEU A 206 -11.35 -5.48 -8.92
C LEU A 206 -12.03 -6.44 -9.89
N GLY A 207 -11.98 -6.09 -11.18
CA GLY A 207 -11.92 -7.14 -12.19
C GLY A 207 -10.82 -8.11 -11.75
N PRO A 208 -11.00 -9.43 -11.91
CA PRO A 208 -9.99 -10.39 -11.52
C PRO A 208 -8.68 -9.97 -12.17
N LEU A 209 -7.70 -9.55 -11.35
CA LEU A 209 -6.32 -9.55 -11.79
C LEU A 209 -6.01 -11.03 -12.02
N HIS A 210 -6.17 -11.48 -13.26
CA HIS A 210 -5.48 -12.67 -13.75
C HIS A 210 -3.99 -12.37 -13.62
N MET A 211 -3.46 -12.60 -12.42
CA MET A 211 -2.07 -12.99 -12.26
C MET A 211 -1.96 -14.23 -13.13
N ASN A 212 -1.31 -14.11 -14.29
CA ASN A 212 -1.02 -15.25 -15.14
C ASN A 212 -0.31 -16.29 -14.25
N GLN A 213 -1.05 -17.33 -13.84
CA GLN A 213 -0.41 -18.55 -13.42
C GLN A 213 0.37 -19.04 -14.65
N PRO A 214 1.67 -19.35 -14.53
CA PRO A 214 2.33 -20.07 -15.59
C PRO A 214 1.54 -21.36 -15.79
N THR A 215 0.97 -21.51 -16.99
CA THR A 215 0.38 -22.75 -17.45
C THR A 215 1.46 -23.82 -17.39
N LEU A 216 1.37 -24.69 -16.38
CA LEU A 216 1.92 -26.03 -16.47
C LEU A 216 1.11 -26.78 -17.51
N ALA A 217 1.63 -26.80 -18.74
CA ALA A 217 1.30 -27.71 -19.83
C ALA A 217 2.42 -27.54 -20.86
N ASP A 218 3.12 -28.54 -21.38
CA ASP A 218 3.08 -29.99 -21.26
C ASP A 218 4.47 -30.50 -21.69
N THR A 219 4.92 -31.60 -21.07
CA THR A 219 6.00 -32.54 -21.50
C THR A 219 7.42 -32.02 -21.75
#